data_AF-A0A925F7N5-F1
#
_entry.id   AF-A0A925F7N5-F1
#
_cell.length_a   1.000
_cell.length_b   1.000
_cell.length_c   1.000
_cell.angle_alpha   90.00
_cell.angle_beta   90.00
_cell.angle_gamma   90.00
#
_symmetry.space_group_name_H-M   'P 1'
#
loop_
_entity.id
_entity.type
_entity.pdbx_description
1 polymer ?
#
loop_
_entity_poly.entity_id
_entity_poly.type
_entity_poly.pdbx_seq_one_letter_code
_entity_poly.pdbx_strand_id
1 'polypeptide(L)'
;MQPTPAQPDDWEFLRTYTLARIAPGRAGHSLPTKALLDFNLDHARARDAVHSALDVERFSEKLRVLYPEILCLKSKAKTRQEYLLRPDFGRTLSEESRENLQTFDSPGYTLGIVVADGLSAQAVENHAVPLLEKLVPACREWGWNLAPLCLVEQGRVAVADEIGALLKVELVVILLGERPGLSSPDSLGAYLTYAPRPGLSDEARNCVSNIRTEGM
;
A
#
# COMPACT_ATOMS: atom_id res chain seq x y z
N MET A 1 -15.81 -47.08 0.45
CA MET A 1 -16.16 -46.18 -0.67
C MET A 1 -14.93 -46.03 -1.54
N GLN A 2 -15.04 -46.30 -2.85
CA GLN A 2 -13.96 -45.96 -3.78
C GLN A 2 -13.85 -44.42 -3.87
N PRO A 3 -12.64 -43.85 -3.84
CA PRO A 3 -12.47 -42.41 -3.99
C PRO A 3 -12.99 -41.96 -5.36
N THR A 4 -13.86 -40.96 -5.38
CA THR A 4 -14.34 -40.36 -6.63
C THR A 4 -13.18 -39.58 -7.25
N PRO A 5 -12.72 -39.93 -8.46
CA PRO A 5 -11.64 -39.20 -9.12
C PRO A 5 -12.08 -37.75 -9.37
N ALA A 6 -11.12 -36.82 -9.27
CA ALA A 6 -11.36 -35.43 -9.60
C ALA A 6 -11.81 -35.32 -11.06
N GLN A 7 -12.97 -34.71 -11.30
CA GLN A 7 -13.49 -34.48 -12.64
C GLN A 7 -13.01 -33.12 -13.15
N PRO A 8 -12.44 -33.05 -14.37
CA PRO A 8 -12.12 -31.78 -15.00
C PRO A 8 -13.41 -30.99 -15.29
N ASP A 9 -13.27 -29.69 -15.50
CA ASP A 9 -14.38 -28.79 -15.78
C ASP A 9 -14.34 -28.39 -17.26
N ASP A 10 -15.44 -28.58 -17.98
CA ASP A 10 -15.53 -28.27 -19.42
C ASP A 10 -15.26 -26.78 -19.71
N TRP A 11 -15.36 -25.93 -18.68
CA TRP A 11 -15.15 -24.49 -18.79
C TRP A 11 -13.75 -24.06 -18.37
N GLU A 12 -12.80 -24.99 -18.24
CA GLU A 12 -11.41 -24.69 -17.87
C GLU A 12 -10.79 -23.60 -18.77
N PHE A 13 -11.15 -23.57 -20.06
CA PHE A 13 -10.69 -22.56 -21.00
C PHE A 13 -11.05 -21.13 -20.58
N LEU A 14 -12.12 -20.92 -19.80
CA LEU A 14 -12.51 -19.59 -19.33
C LEU A 14 -11.49 -19.00 -18.35
N ARG A 15 -10.65 -19.83 -17.73
CA ARG A 15 -9.58 -19.38 -16.81
C ARG A 15 -8.51 -18.53 -17.49
N THR A 16 -8.39 -18.55 -18.82
CA THR A 16 -7.46 -17.66 -19.53
C THR A 16 -7.92 -16.20 -19.53
N TYR A 17 -9.20 -15.94 -19.24
CA TYR A 17 -9.79 -14.61 -19.26
C TYR A 17 -9.93 -13.98 -17.87
N THR A 18 -9.62 -14.72 -16.80
CA THR A 18 -9.74 -14.21 -15.44
C THR A 18 -8.78 -14.91 -14.49
N LEU A 19 -8.25 -14.14 -13.53
CA LEU A 19 -7.48 -14.69 -12.41
C LEU A 19 -8.36 -15.29 -11.31
N ALA A 20 -9.69 -15.14 -11.41
CA ALA A 20 -10.62 -15.77 -10.49
C ALA A 20 -10.52 -17.30 -10.55
N ARG A 21 -10.70 -17.97 -9.40
CA ARG A 21 -10.65 -19.43 -9.27
C ARG A 21 -11.93 -20.10 -9.77
N ILE A 22 -12.22 -19.95 -11.06
CA ILE A 22 -13.36 -20.59 -11.74
C ILE A 22 -12.96 -21.94 -12.34
N ALA A 23 -13.98 -22.75 -12.65
CA ALA A 23 -13.81 -24.06 -13.27
C ALA A 23 -12.75 -24.96 -12.57
N PRO A 24 -12.72 -25.06 -11.21
CA PRO A 24 -11.69 -25.84 -10.53
C PRO A 24 -11.89 -27.36 -10.64
N GLY A 25 -12.98 -27.81 -11.29
CA GLY A 25 -13.44 -29.19 -11.24
C GLY A 25 -14.05 -29.55 -9.88
N ARG A 26 -14.31 -30.85 -9.67
CA ARG A 26 -14.89 -31.35 -8.41
C ARG A 26 -14.48 -32.78 -8.07
N ALA A 27 -14.45 -33.08 -6.78
CA ALA A 27 -14.42 -34.43 -6.23
C ALA A 27 -15.74 -34.67 -5.47
N GLY A 28 -16.73 -35.27 -6.12
CA GLY A 28 -18.10 -35.35 -5.59
C GLY A 28 -18.76 -33.97 -5.49
N HIS A 29 -19.02 -33.53 -4.26
CA HIS A 29 -19.55 -32.20 -3.94
C HIS A 29 -18.48 -31.23 -3.39
N SER A 30 -17.21 -31.65 -3.36
CA SER A 30 -16.10 -30.90 -2.77
C SER A 30 -15.09 -30.44 -3.81
N LEU A 31 -14.22 -29.50 -3.41
CA LEU A 31 -13.07 -29.09 -4.22
C LEU A 31 -12.10 -30.27 -4.42
N PRO A 32 -11.44 -30.37 -5.60
CA PRO A 32 -10.32 -31.27 -5.76
C PRO A 32 -9.17 -30.92 -4.81
N THR A 33 -8.44 -31.93 -4.35
CA THR A 33 -7.34 -31.76 -3.39
C THR A 33 -6.31 -30.72 -3.83
N LYS A 34 -5.96 -30.69 -5.13
CA LYS A 34 -5.03 -29.70 -5.67
C LYS A 34 -5.54 -28.27 -5.48
N ALA A 35 -6.79 -27.99 -5.84
CA ALA A 35 -7.40 -26.67 -5.68
C ALA A 35 -7.45 -26.23 -4.21
N LEU A 36 -7.69 -27.18 -3.29
CA LEU A 36 -7.64 -26.93 -1.85
C LEU A 36 -6.22 -26.61 -1.36
N LEU A 37 -5.20 -27.35 -1.81
CA LEU A 37 -3.81 -27.10 -1.45
C LEU A 37 -3.34 -25.75 -1.99
N ASP A 38 -3.66 -25.43 -3.25
CA ASP A 38 -3.35 -24.14 -3.87
C ASP A 38 -4.05 -22.98 -3.13
N PHE A 39 -5.26 -23.20 -2.61
CA PHE A 39 -5.95 -22.22 -1.77
C PHE A 39 -5.22 -21.99 -0.44
N ASN A 40 -4.82 -23.07 0.24
CA ASN A 40 -4.14 -22.99 1.53
C ASN A 40 -2.77 -22.32 1.42
N LEU A 41 -2.02 -22.61 0.35
CA LEU A 41 -0.73 -21.97 0.09
C LEU A 41 -0.88 -20.46 -0.11
N ASP A 42 -1.83 -20.05 -0.93
CA ASP A 42 -2.10 -18.63 -1.18
C ASP A 42 -2.59 -17.92 0.10
N HIS A 43 -3.40 -18.60 0.92
CA HIS A 43 -3.82 -18.06 2.21
C HIS A 43 -2.64 -17.87 3.17
N ALA A 44 -1.69 -18.81 3.21
CA ALA A 44 -0.47 -18.66 4.01
C ALA A 44 0.35 -17.46 3.54
N ARG A 45 0.58 -17.32 2.22
CA ARG A 45 1.27 -16.16 1.64
C ARG A 45 0.61 -14.83 1.97
N ALA A 46 -0.73 -14.75 1.87
CA ALA A 46 -1.47 -13.55 2.21
C ALA A 46 -1.30 -13.18 3.70
N ARG A 47 -1.26 -14.16 4.60
CA ARG A 47 -1.00 -13.92 6.02
C ARG A 47 0.43 -13.43 6.26
N ASP A 48 1.42 -14.03 5.62
CA ASP A 48 2.82 -13.61 5.73
C ASP A 48 2.99 -12.17 5.23
N ALA A 49 2.33 -11.81 4.12
CA ALA A 49 2.33 -10.44 3.60
C ALA A 49 1.78 -9.42 4.61
N VAL A 50 0.71 -9.76 5.35
CA VAL A 50 0.19 -8.88 6.43
C VAL A 50 1.23 -8.64 7.51
N HIS A 51 2.10 -9.60 7.80
CA HIS A 51 3.13 -9.47 8.83
C HIS A 51 4.48 -8.96 8.31
N SER A 52 4.61 -8.76 7.00
CA SER A 52 5.81 -8.14 6.40
C SER A 52 6.03 -6.72 6.92
N ALA A 53 7.30 -6.33 6.99
CA ALA A 53 7.74 -5.00 7.36
C ALA A 53 8.62 -4.44 6.24
N LEU A 54 8.52 -3.14 6.01
CA LEU A 54 9.34 -2.45 5.02
C LEU A 54 10.76 -2.24 5.57
N ASP A 55 11.78 -2.60 4.80
CA ASP A 55 13.16 -2.22 5.10
C ASP A 55 13.37 -0.74 4.74
N VAL A 56 13.08 0.13 5.71
CA VAL A 56 13.10 1.60 5.56
C VAL A 56 14.45 2.11 5.11
N GLU A 57 15.55 1.58 5.64
CA GLU A 57 16.90 2.01 5.30
C GLU A 57 17.18 1.72 3.83
N ARG A 58 17.08 0.45 3.43
CA ARG A 58 17.32 0.02 2.05
C ARG A 58 16.35 0.67 1.06
N PHE A 59 15.09 0.84 1.44
CA PHE A 59 14.10 1.47 0.59
C PHE A 59 14.36 2.97 0.42
N SER A 60 14.78 3.67 1.48
CA SER A 60 15.18 5.08 1.40
C SER A 60 16.36 5.30 0.45
N GLU A 61 17.35 4.40 0.43
CA GLU A 61 18.50 4.48 -0.47
C GLU A 61 18.08 4.43 -1.95
N LYS A 62 17.14 3.53 -2.29
CA LYS A 62 16.59 3.45 -3.65
C LYS A 62 15.87 4.74 -4.05
N LEU A 63 15.10 5.32 -3.11
CA LEU A 63 14.34 6.54 -3.36
C LEU A 63 15.21 7.80 -3.44
N ARG A 64 16.36 7.85 -2.77
CA ARG A 64 17.26 9.02 -2.78
C ARG A 64 17.71 9.45 -4.17
N VAL A 65 17.74 8.52 -5.12
CA VAL A 65 18.04 8.80 -6.54
C VAL A 65 16.98 9.71 -7.19
N LEU A 66 15.72 9.57 -6.79
CA LEU A 66 14.58 10.33 -7.31
C LEU A 66 14.25 11.55 -6.45
N TYR A 67 14.45 11.40 -5.14
CA TYR A 67 14.07 12.34 -4.11
C TYR A 67 15.23 12.61 -3.16
N PRO A 68 15.93 13.76 -3.29
CA PRO A 68 17.16 14.01 -2.51
C PRO A 68 16.89 14.12 -1.00
N GLU A 69 15.71 14.60 -0.62
CA GLU A 69 15.33 14.80 0.78
C GLU A 69 14.18 13.86 1.17
N ILE A 70 14.44 12.95 2.11
CA ILE A 70 13.49 11.96 2.59
C ILE A 70 13.39 12.06 4.10
N LEU A 71 12.18 12.17 4.61
CA LEU A 71 11.86 12.16 6.04
C LEU A 71 11.31 10.79 6.42
N CYS A 72 12.08 10.05 7.22
CA CYS A 72 11.62 8.79 7.81
C CYS A 72 10.83 9.08 9.08
N LEU A 73 9.55 8.70 9.08
CA LEU A 73 8.58 8.99 10.12
C LEU A 73 7.93 7.68 10.60
N LYS A 74 7.32 7.74 11.78
CA LYS A 74 6.57 6.64 12.37
C LYS A 74 5.19 7.10 12.78
N SER A 75 4.19 6.26 12.57
CA SER A 75 2.88 6.47 13.19
C SER A 75 2.94 6.23 14.70
N LYS A 76 1.81 6.46 15.39
CA LYS A 76 1.71 6.18 16.83
C LYS A 76 1.77 4.69 17.16
N ALA A 77 1.59 3.80 16.18
CA ALA A 77 1.68 2.36 16.37
C ALA A 77 3.15 1.93 16.49
N LYS A 78 3.55 1.36 17.63
CA LYS A 78 4.95 0.99 17.90
C LYS A 78 5.30 -0.38 17.36
N THR A 79 4.30 -1.24 17.17
CA THR A 79 4.48 -2.62 16.71
C THR A 79 3.46 -2.96 15.64
N ARG A 80 3.76 -4.00 14.85
CA ARG A 80 2.82 -4.52 13.85
C ARG A 80 1.50 -4.99 14.48
N GLN A 81 1.57 -5.59 15.67
CA GLN A 81 0.38 -6.02 16.40
C GLN A 81 -0.51 -4.84 16.79
N GLU A 82 0.09 -3.76 17.32
CA GLU A 82 -0.65 -2.53 17.62
C GLU A 82 -1.26 -1.94 16.36
N TYR A 83 -0.52 -1.87 15.25
CA TYR A 83 -1.04 -1.35 13.97
C TYR A 83 -2.29 -2.10 13.47
N LEU A 84 -2.31 -3.43 13.64
CA LEU A 84 -3.44 -4.28 13.24
C LEU A 84 -4.64 -4.13 14.18
N LEU A 85 -4.42 -4.00 15.49
CA LEU A 85 -5.47 -3.93 16.50
C LEU A 85 -5.98 -2.50 16.80
N ARG A 86 -5.17 -1.47 16.50
CA ARG A 86 -5.44 -0.05 16.77
C ARG A 86 -5.34 0.78 15.50
N PRO A 87 -6.37 0.76 14.63
CA PRO A 87 -6.37 1.56 13.42
C PRO A 87 -6.19 3.05 13.66
N ASP A 88 -6.67 3.56 14.80
CA ASP A 88 -6.51 4.95 15.21
C ASP A 88 -5.03 5.36 15.36
N PHE A 89 -4.16 4.45 15.84
CA PHE A 89 -2.73 4.76 15.98
C PHE A 89 -2.00 4.85 14.65
N GLY A 90 -2.40 4.05 13.66
CA GLY A 90 -1.85 4.16 12.30
C GLY A 90 -2.30 5.41 11.54
N ARG A 91 -3.33 6.11 12.02
CA ARG A 91 -3.87 7.33 11.38
C ARG A 91 -3.20 8.62 11.86
N THR A 92 -2.32 8.54 12.85
CA THR A 92 -1.66 9.72 13.44
C THR A 92 -0.16 9.45 13.61
N LEU A 93 0.65 10.49 13.51
CA LEU A 93 2.09 10.43 13.75
C LEU A 93 2.41 10.09 15.22
N SER A 94 3.58 9.50 15.43
CA SER A 94 4.22 9.48 16.74
C SER A 94 4.59 10.91 17.16
N GLU A 95 4.71 11.16 18.47
CA GLU A 95 5.08 12.48 18.98
C GLU A 95 6.44 12.95 18.44
N GLU A 96 7.44 12.05 18.39
CA GLU A 96 8.76 12.35 17.81
C GLU A 96 8.68 12.75 16.33
N SER A 97 7.90 12.01 15.53
CA SER A 97 7.72 12.33 14.11
C SER A 97 6.93 13.63 13.91
N ARG A 98 5.97 13.92 14.78
CA ARG A 98 5.22 15.18 14.77
C ARG A 98 6.14 16.35 15.11
N GLU A 99 6.92 16.24 16.17
CA GLU A 99 7.88 17.28 16.59
C GLU A 99 8.89 17.57 15.47
N ASN A 100 9.45 16.53 14.83
CA ASN A 100 10.35 16.67 13.70
C ASN A 100 9.72 17.52 12.57
N LEU A 101 8.50 17.19 12.17
CA LEU A 101 7.78 17.96 11.14
C LEU A 101 7.38 19.37 11.58
N GLN A 102 7.09 19.60 12.86
CA GLN A 102 6.77 20.94 13.37
C GLN A 102 7.98 21.88 13.36
N THR A 103 9.17 21.33 13.60
CA THR A 103 10.44 22.08 13.52
C THR A 103 10.96 22.24 12.10
N PHE A 104 10.38 21.52 11.13
CA PHE A 104 10.74 21.60 9.73
C PHE A 104 10.25 22.93 9.15
N ASP A 105 11.17 23.77 8.68
CA ASP A 105 10.82 25.05 8.06
C ASP A 105 10.22 24.82 6.69
N SER A 106 8.90 24.63 6.65
CA SER A 106 8.15 24.48 5.40
C SER A 106 7.76 25.85 4.83
N PRO A 107 8.28 26.22 3.64
CA PRO A 107 7.87 27.42 2.90
C PRO A 107 6.48 27.27 2.25
N GLY A 108 5.87 26.08 2.32
CA GLY A 108 4.69 25.70 1.55
C GLY A 108 5.07 24.99 0.25
N TYR A 109 4.33 23.92 -0.07
CA TYR A 109 4.58 23.09 -1.25
C TYR A 109 3.28 22.81 -2.01
N THR A 110 3.38 22.55 -3.31
CA THR A 110 2.24 22.16 -4.13
C THR A 110 1.82 20.73 -3.81
N LEU A 111 2.78 19.80 -3.71
CA LEU A 111 2.50 18.38 -3.49
C LEU A 111 3.42 17.77 -2.41
N GLY A 112 2.79 17.09 -1.44
CA GLY A 112 3.46 16.14 -0.55
C GLY A 112 3.26 14.71 -1.03
N ILE A 113 4.34 13.93 -1.05
CA ILE A 113 4.29 12.50 -1.35
C ILE A 113 4.62 11.73 -0.07
N VAL A 114 3.68 10.89 0.35
CA VAL A 114 3.83 9.99 1.49
C VAL A 114 3.88 8.57 0.97
N VAL A 115 4.82 7.77 1.46
CA VAL A 115 4.89 6.32 1.20
C VAL A 115 4.77 5.61 2.53
N ALA A 116 3.84 4.66 2.63
CA ALA A 116 3.62 3.89 3.85
C ALA A 116 3.51 2.39 3.55
N ASP A 117 4.10 1.56 4.41
CA ASP A 117 4.04 0.09 4.35
C ASP A 117 2.59 -0.43 4.28
N GLY A 118 1.68 0.16 5.04
CA GLY A 118 0.29 -0.25 5.06
C GLY A 118 0.13 -1.70 5.52
N LEU A 119 -0.71 -2.46 4.82
CA LEU A 119 -0.92 -3.89 5.09
C LEU A 119 -0.05 -4.82 4.23
N SER A 120 0.73 -4.28 3.28
CA SER A 120 1.63 -5.06 2.43
C SER A 120 2.89 -4.25 2.09
N ALA A 121 3.98 -4.49 2.82
CA ALA A 121 5.26 -3.85 2.53
C ALA A 121 5.80 -4.25 1.16
N GLN A 122 5.56 -5.50 0.74
CA GLN A 122 5.97 -6.01 -0.57
C GLN A 122 5.36 -5.21 -1.73
N ALA A 123 4.09 -4.81 -1.62
CA ALA A 123 3.43 -3.98 -2.63
C ALA A 123 4.17 -2.65 -2.83
N VAL A 124 4.57 -2.02 -1.73
CA VAL A 124 5.32 -0.77 -1.73
C VAL A 124 6.69 -0.95 -2.37
N GLU A 125 7.44 -1.97 -1.95
CA GLU A 125 8.78 -2.24 -2.48
C GLU A 125 8.78 -2.51 -3.99
N ASN A 126 7.74 -3.18 -4.49
CA ASN A 126 7.63 -3.56 -5.89
C ASN A 126 7.15 -2.41 -6.78
N HIS A 127 6.22 -1.58 -6.30
CA HIS A 127 5.46 -0.67 -7.16
C HIS A 127 5.68 0.81 -6.88
N ALA A 128 6.08 1.21 -5.66
CA ALA A 128 6.22 2.63 -5.34
C ALA A 128 7.39 3.27 -6.08
N VAL A 129 8.56 2.61 -6.20
CA VAL A 129 9.71 3.18 -6.93
C VAL A 129 9.39 3.36 -8.42
N PRO A 130 8.93 2.35 -9.17
CA PRO A 130 8.57 2.54 -10.59
C PRO A 130 7.51 3.60 -10.83
N LEU A 131 6.53 3.73 -9.93
CA LEU A 131 5.52 4.77 -10.00
C LEU A 131 6.14 6.17 -9.83
N LEU A 132 7.00 6.34 -8.82
CA LEU A 132 7.66 7.61 -8.52
C LEU A 132 8.66 8.01 -9.61
N GLU A 133 9.31 7.06 -10.27
CA GLU A 133 10.17 7.30 -11.45
C GLU A 133 9.42 8.00 -12.59
N LYS A 134 8.09 7.84 -12.67
CA LYS A 134 7.24 8.51 -13.67
C LYS A 134 6.56 9.76 -13.10
N LEU A 135 6.05 9.68 -11.88
CA LEU A 135 5.28 10.76 -11.27
C LEU A 135 6.15 11.98 -10.96
N VAL A 136 7.34 11.79 -10.38
CA VAL A 136 8.18 12.90 -9.92
C VAL A 136 8.67 13.78 -11.09
N PRO A 137 9.19 13.23 -12.20
CA PRO A 137 9.53 14.04 -13.37
C PRO A 137 8.33 14.82 -13.93
N ALA A 138 7.16 14.18 -14.07
CA ALA A 138 5.96 14.82 -14.59
C ALA A 138 5.52 16.01 -13.71
N CYS A 139 5.53 15.87 -12.39
CA CYS A 139 5.20 16.98 -11.48
C CYS A 139 6.20 18.14 -11.61
N ARG A 140 7.50 17.84 -11.78
CA ARG A 140 8.52 18.87 -11.99
C ARG A 140 8.34 19.59 -13.33
N GLU A 141 7.95 18.88 -14.38
CA GLU A 141 7.61 19.46 -15.69
C GLU A 141 6.39 20.40 -15.60
N TRP A 142 5.43 20.10 -14.73
CA TRP A 142 4.30 20.99 -14.43
C TRP A 142 4.66 22.18 -13.54
N GLY A 143 5.91 22.30 -13.10
CA GLY A 143 6.37 23.39 -12.24
C GLY A 143 5.90 23.27 -10.78
N TRP A 144 5.51 22.08 -10.34
CA TRP A 144 5.06 21.87 -8.96
C TRP A 144 6.25 21.83 -8.01
N ASN A 145 6.14 22.56 -6.91
CA ASN A 145 7.10 22.46 -5.81
C ASN A 145 6.74 21.25 -4.94
N LEU A 146 7.68 20.32 -4.79
CA LEU A 146 7.45 19.07 -4.07
C LEU A 146 8.07 19.13 -2.67
N ALA A 147 7.30 18.78 -1.64
CA ALA A 147 7.80 18.68 -0.25
C ALA A 147 8.77 17.50 -0.10
N PRO A 148 9.63 17.42 0.93
CA PRO A 148 10.40 16.20 1.20
C PRO A 148 9.52 14.93 1.20
N LEU A 149 10.02 13.84 0.64
CA LEU A 149 9.25 12.60 0.58
C LEU A 149 9.16 12.01 1.99
N CYS A 150 7.94 11.72 2.44
CA CYS A 150 7.70 11.19 3.77
C CYS A 150 7.54 9.67 3.70
N LEU A 151 8.48 8.94 4.30
CA LEU A 151 8.40 7.50 4.43
C LEU A 151 7.87 7.17 5.82
N VAL A 152 6.68 6.56 5.91
CA VAL A 152 5.97 6.35 7.18
C VAL A 152 5.84 4.87 7.50
N GLU A 153 6.42 4.45 8.62
CA GLU A 153 6.21 3.11 9.16
C GLU A 153 4.85 3.01 9.87
N GLN A 154 4.18 1.86 9.67
CA GLN A 154 2.88 1.55 10.25
C GLN A 154 1.83 2.63 9.94
N GLY A 155 1.84 3.15 8.72
CA GLY A 155 0.95 4.23 8.28
C GLY A 155 -0.41 3.74 7.79
N ARG A 156 -1.45 4.54 7.97
CA ARG A 156 -2.74 4.43 7.29
C ARG A 156 -3.03 5.71 6.52
N VAL A 157 -3.92 5.64 5.54
CA VAL A 157 -4.27 6.73 4.63
C VAL A 157 -4.35 8.11 5.32
N ALA A 158 -5.09 8.21 6.43
CA ALA A 158 -5.30 9.49 7.13
C ALA A 158 -4.05 10.11 7.78
N VAL A 159 -2.94 9.36 7.97
CA VAL A 159 -1.69 9.94 8.48
C VAL A 159 -1.13 11.01 7.53
N ALA A 160 -1.41 10.85 6.23
CA ALA A 160 -1.01 11.80 5.21
C ALA A 160 -1.68 13.17 5.40
N ASP A 161 -2.87 13.22 5.99
CA ASP A 161 -3.57 14.48 6.24
C ASP A 161 -2.86 15.31 7.33
N GLU A 162 -2.34 14.65 8.38
CA GLU A 162 -1.53 15.29 9.43
C GLU A 162 -0.17 15.75 8.87
N ILE A 163 0.52 14.88 8.11
CA ILE A 163 1.80 15.21 7.46
C ILE A 163 1.63 16.41 6.51
N GLY A 164 0.60 16.38 5.66
CA GLY A 164 0.34 17.43 4.69
C GLY A 164 0.04 18.78 5.35
N ALA A 165 -0.69 18.78 6.47
CA ALA A 165 -0.93 19.99 7.23
C ALA A 165 0.35 20.58 7.84
N LEU A 166 1.19 19.73 8.45
CA LEU A 166 2.45 20.15 9.06
C LEU A 166 3.45 20.67 8.02
N LEU A 167 3.52 20.01 6.87
CA LEU A 167 4.34 20.44 5.73
C LEU A 167 3.69 21.54 4.89
N LYS A 168 2.49 22.03 5.23
CA LYS A 168 1.79 23.10 4.51
C LYS A 168 1.68 22.82 3.00
N VAL A 169 1.32 21.59 2.65
CA VAL A 169 1.14 21.21 1.24
C VAL A 169 -0.28 21.47 0.76
N GLU A 170 -0.45 21.88 -0.49
CA GLU A 170 -1.79 22.05 -1.10
C GLU A 170 -2.46 20.71 -1.40
N LEU A 171 -1.68 19.74 -1.89
CA LEU A 171 -2.10 18.38 -2.19
C LEU A 171 -1.20 17.38 -1.48
N VAL A 172 -1.76 16.28 -0.98
CA VAL A 172 -0.96 15.15 -0.50
C VAL A 172 -1.43 13.87 -1.18
N VAL A 173 -0.49 13.08 -1.68
CA VAL A 173 -0.72 11.71 -2.14
C VAL A 173 -0.02 10.74 -1.21
N ILE A 174 -0.74 9.72 -0.76
CA ILE A 174 -0.15 8.59 -0.03
C ILE A 174 -0.19 7.33 -0.88
N LEU A 175 0.99 6.76 -1.12
CA LEU A 175 1.20 5.44 -1.68
C LEU A 175 1.25 4.44 -0.53
N LEU A 176 0.32 3.50 -0.50
CA LEU A 176 0.15 2.59 0.63
C LEU A 176 -0.09 1.16 0.16
N GLY A 177 0.63 0.21 0.76
CA GLY A 177 0.39 -1.21 0.55
C GLY A 177 -1.01 -1.61 1.02
N GLU A 178 -1.86 -2.07 0.10
CA GLU A 178 -3.23 -2.43 0.41
C GLU A 178 -3.32 -3.75 1.19
N ARG A 179 -4.53 -4.10 1.61
CA ARG A 179 -4.77 -5.41 2.21
C ARG A 179 -4.45 -6.51 1.18
N PRO A 180 -3.56 -7.47 1.49
CA PRO A 180 -3.25 -8.54 0.55
C PRO A 180 -4.51 -9.38 0.27
N GLY A 181 -4.83 -9.50 -1.02
CA GLY A 181 -5.84 -10.42 -1.50
C GLY A 181 -5.28 -11.84 -1.56
N LEU A 182 -6.16 -12.85 -1.61
CA LEU A 182 -5.73 -14.26 -1.66
C LEU A 182 -4.82 -14.54 -2.86
N SER A 183 -5.12 -13.95 -4.02
CA SER A 183 -4.37 -14.14 -5.26
C SER A 183 -3.69 -12.85 -5.74
N SER A 184 -3.58 -11.84 -4.87
CA SER A 184 -2.99 -10.53 -5.17
C SER A 184 -2.42 -9.91 -3.89
N PRO A 185 -1.31 -10.45 -3.35
CA PRO A 185 -0.75 -10.02 -2.07
C PRO A 185 0.00 -8.68 -2.14
N ASP A 186 0.22 -8.15 -3.35
CA ASP A 186 1.16 -7.07 -3.67
C ASP A 186 0.50 -5.83 -4.31
N SER A 187 -0.78 -5.58 -4.03
CA SER A 187 -1.49 -4.40 -4.54
C SER A 187 -1.10 -3.11 -3.83
N LEU A 188 -0.69 -2.08 -4.59
CA LEU A 188 -0.48 -0.72 -4.09
C LEU A 188 -1.75 0.14 -4.33
N GLY A 189 -2.06 1.01 -3.38
CA GLY A 189 -3.09 2.04 -3.51
C GLY A 189 -2.49 3.44 -3.41
N ALA A 190 -3.06 4.39 -4.15
CA ALA A 190 -2.72 5.81 -4.10
C ALA A 190 -3.96 6.62 -3.70
N TYR A 191 -3.85 7.37 -2.60
CA TYR A 191 -4.93 8.22 -2.10
C TYR A 191 -4.50 9.68 -2.12
N LEU A 192 -5.29 10.53 -2.77
CA LEU A 192 -5.02 11.95 -2.96
C LEU A 192 -6.01 12.80 -2.17
N THR A 193 -5.50 13.69 -1.32
CA THR A 193 -6.28 14.68 -0.57
C THR A 193 -5.87 16.10 -0.96
N TYR A 194 -6.84 16.97 -1.23
CA TYR A 194 -6.63 18.42 -1.38
C TYR A 194 -6.86 19.15 -0.06
N ALA A 195 -6.05 20.16 0.22
CA ALA A 195 -6.03 20.93 1.47
C ALA A 195 -6.05 20.01 2.71
N PRO A 196 -5.06 19.09 2.82
CA PRO A 196 -5.02 18.08 3.87
C PRO A 196 -5.02 18.71 5.27
N ARG A 197 -5.85 18.15 6.15
CA ARG A 197 -5.91 18.52 7.56
C ARG A 197 -6.42 17.36 8.42
N PRO A 198 -5.98 17.23 9.68
CA PRO A 198 -6.54 16.25 10.60
C PRO A 198 -8.07 16.38 10.72
N GLY A 199 -8.76 15.24 10.82
CA GLY A 199 -10.21 15.18 10.96
C GLY A 199 -10.99 15.04 9.65
N LEU A 200 -10.31 15.02 8.50
CA LEU A 200 -10.96 14.69 7.22
C LEU A 200 -11.42 13.23 7.18
N SER A 201 -12.60 13.04 6.61
CA SER A 201 -13.25 11.77 6.32
C SER A 201 -12.89 11.26 4.92
N ASP A 202 -13.25 10.01 4.62
CA ASP A 202 -12.75 9.29 3.45
C ASP A 202 -13.28 9.86 2.11
N GLU A 203 -14.43 10.54 2.12
CA GLU A 203 -15.00 11.20 0.94
C GLU A 203 -14.18 12.38 0.42
N ALA A 204 -13.28 12.94 1.24
CA ALA A 204 -12.38 14.00 0.83
C ALA A 204 -11.22 13.49 -0.04
N ARG A 205 -11.13 12.18 -0.27
CA ARG A 205 -9.98 11.52 -0.91
C ARG A 205 -10.36 10.91 -2.25
N ASN A 206 -9.54 11.17 -3.26
CA ASN A 206 -9.57 10.39 -4.49
C ASN A 206 -8.70 9.14 -4.33
N CYS A 207 -9.11 8.03 -4.93
CA CYS A 207 -8.43 6.74 -4.80
C CYS A 207 -8.13 6.14 -6.16
N VAL A 208 -6.89 5.72 -6.36
CA VAL A 208 -6.48 4.80 -7.43
C VAL A 208 -5.97 3.53 -6.73
N SER A 209 -6.71 2.43 -6.88
CA SER A 209 -6.37 1.14 -6.28
C SER A 209 -5.80 0.17 -7.32
N ASN A 210 -5.37 -1.01 -6.87
CA ASN A 210 -4.96 -2.11 -7.75
C ASN A 210 -3.78 -1.77 -8.67
N ILE A 211 -2.87 -0.93 -8.19
CA ILE A 211 -1.62 -0.62 -8.89
C ILE A 211 -0.68 -1.81 -8.71
N ARG A 212 -0.60 -2.65 -9.74
CA ARG A 212 0.23 -3.87 -9.82
C ARG A 212 0.24 -4.40 -11.25
N THR A 213 1.16 -5.29 -11.58
CA THR A 213 1.37 -5.82 -12.95
C THR A 213 0.10 -6.43 -13.58
N GLU A 214 -0.68 -7.22 -12.83
CA GLU A 214 -1.94 -7.81 -13.34
C GLU A 214 -3.17 -6.94 -13.05
N GLY A 215 -2.96 -5.71 -12.59
CA GLY A 215 -3.97 -4.69 -12.35
C GLY A 215 -3.87 -3.58 -13.39
N MET A 216 -3.61 -2.37 -12.89
CA MET A 216 -3.41 -1.16 -13.70
C MET A 216 -1.95 -1.00 -14.16
#